data_AF-V7CI93-F1
#
_entry.id   AF-V7CI93-F1
#
_cell.length_a   1.000
_cell.length_b   1.000
_cell.length_c   1.000
_cell.angle_alpha   90.00
_cell.angle_beta   90.00
_cell.angle_gamma   90.00
#
_symmetry.space_group_name_H-M   'P 1'
#
loop_
_entity.id
_entity.type
_entity.pdbx_description
1 polymer ?
#
loop_
_entity_poly.entity_id
_entity_poly.type
_entity_poly.pdbx_seq_one_letter_code
_entity_poly.pdbx_strand_id
1 'polypeptide(L)'
;QLTKELEKGVFHGWSEGALNFPPTYKYEINSERYCGEDPKVGRRIPSWCDHILSYGLGMRLLRYRRNELKFSDHRLVVATYMAEVEVFSPRKLQKALTLTDAEIENEEVMANLVPLY
;
A
#
# COMPACT_ATOMS: atom_id res chain seq x y z
N GLN A 1 2.87 -2.72 -19.69
CA GLN A 1 4.31 -2.83 -19.39
C GLN A 1 4.52 -3.25 -17.94
N LEU A 2 4.02 -2.48 -16.97
CA LEU A 2 4.20 -2.76 -15.55
C LEU A 2 3.83 -4.20 -15.14
N THR A 3 2.64 -4.69 -15.52
CA THR A 3 2.19 -6.07 -15.21
C THR A 3 3.20 -7.13 -15.66
N LYS A 4 3.79 -6.96 -16.86
CA LYS A 4 4.82 -7.89 -17.37
C LYS A 4 6.12 -7.81 -16.56
N GLU A 5 6.49 -6.64 -16.07
CA GLU A 5 7.70 -6.47 -15.25
C GLU A 5 7.49 -6.97 -13.81
N LEU A 6 6.26 -6.88 -13.28
CA LEU A 6 5.85 -7.55 -12.04
C LEU A 6 6.00 -9.09 -12.18
N GLU A 7 5.50 -9.67 -13.27
CA GLU A 7 5.63 -11.11 -13.55
C GLU A 7 7.09 -11.56 -13.71
N LYS A 8 7.95 -10.69 -14.25
CA LYS A 8 9.40 -10.95 -14.37
C LYS A 8 10.16 -10.78 -13.04
N GLY A 9 9.50 -10.33 -11.98
CA GLY A 9 10.12 -10.16 -10.67
C GLY A 9 10.93 -8.88 -10.50
N VAL A 10 10.83 -7.90 -11.41
CA VAL A 10 11.46 -6.58 -11.24
C VAL A 10 10.97 -5.90 -9.97
N PHE A 11 9.71 -6.17 -9.60
CA PHE A 11 9.05 -5.69 -8.39
C PHE A 11 8.90 -6.82 -7.37
N HIS A 12 9.97 -7.58 -7.11
CA HIS A 12 9.92 -8.71 -6.17
C HIS A 12 9.36 -8.30 -4.79
N GLY A 13 8.42 -9.10 -4.27
CA GLY A 13 7.72 -8.86 -3.00
C GLY A 13 6.60 -7.81 -3.06
N TRP A 14 6.46 -7.08 -4.17
CA TRP A 14 5.32 -6.21 -4.41
C TRP A 14 4.18 -6.99 -5.06
N SER A 15 2.96 -6.53 -4.82
CA SER A 15 1.72 -7.07 -5.36
C SER A 15 0.84 -5.95 -5.88
N GLU A 16 0.12 -6.23 -6.97
CA GLU A 16 -0.91 -5.35 -7.51
C GLU A 16 -2.21 -6.14 -7.64
N GLY A 17 -3.35 -5.48 -7.41
CA GLY A 17 -4.65 -6.06 -7.71
C GLY A 17 -4.89 -6.22 -9.22
N ALA A 18 -5.81 -7.10 -9.59
CA ALA A 18 -6.24 -7.21 -10.99
C ALA A 18 -6.87 -5.90 -11.50
N LEU A 19 -6.40 -5.44 -12.67
CA LEU A 19 -6.92 -4.25 -13.34
C LEU A 19 -8.25 -4.57 -14.05
N ASN A 20 -9.33 -4.62 -13.27
CA ASN A 20 -10.70 -4.88 -13.76
C ASN A 20 -11.44 -3.60 -14.19
N PHE A 21 -10.71 -2.56 -14.59
CA PHE A 21 -11.25 -1.28 -15.04
C PHE A 21 -10.50 -0.80 -16.30
N PRO A 22 -11.11 0.04 -17.16
CA PRO A 22 -10.48 0.46 -18.40
C PRO A 22 -9.28 1.40 -18.16
N PRO A 23 -8.40 1.57 -19.17
CA PRO A 23 -7.25 2.47 -19.10
C PRO A 23 -7.57 3.84 -18.50
N THR A 24 -6.64 4.38 -17.73
CA THR A 24 -6.83 5.61 -16.96
C THR A 24 -6.30 6.84 -17.68
N TYR A 25 -5.51 6.65 -18.75
CA TYR A 25 -4.90 7.69 -19.58
C TYR A 25 -5.01 7.31 -21.07
N LYS A 26 -5.04 8.23 -22.04
CA LYS A 26 -5.19 9.68 -21.96
C LYS A 26 -6.60 10.06 -22.40
N TYR A 27 -7.33 10.82 -21.59
CA TYR A 27 -8.68 11.31 -21.91
C TYR A 27 -8.68 12.74 -22.42
N GLU A 28 -9.69 13.09 -23.21
CA GLU A 28 -10.09 14.48 -23.39
C GLU A 28 -10.64 15.05 -22.07
N ILE A 29 -10.30 16.29 -21.74
CA ILE A 29 -10.77 16.96 -20.52
C ILE A 29 -12.30 17.08 -20.57
N ASN A 30 -12.96 16.79 -19.45
CA ASN A 30 -14.42 16.79 -19.27
C ASN A 30 -15.18 15.83 -20.21
N SER A 31 -14.50 14.83 -20.77
CA SER A 31 -15.05 13.88 -21.76
C SER A 31 -14.75 12.44 -21.35
N GLU A 32 -15.53 11.50 -21.87
CA GLU A 32 -15.28 10.05 -21.73
C GLU A 32 -14.40 9.47 -22.84
N ARG A 33 -14.00 10.31 -23.80
CA ARG A 33 -13.26 9.89 -24.98
C ARG A 33 -11.77 9.88 -24.72
N TYR A 34 -11.09 8.89 -25.28
CA TYR A 34 -9.63 8.88 -25.27
C TYR A 34 -9.08 9.86 -26.32
N CYS A 35 -8.01 10.55 -25.97
CA CYS A 35 -7.24 11.38 -26.91
C CYS A 35 -6.71 10.51 -28.06
N GLY A 36 -6.91 10.96 -29.29
CA GLY A 36 -6.48 10.23 -30.50
C GLY A 36 -7.56 9.38 -31.16
N GLU A 37 -8.82 9.47 -30.69
CA GLU A 37 -9.98 9.17 -31.54
C GLU A 37 -10.14 10.22 -32.67
N ASP A 38 -9.66 11.45 -32.45
CA ASP A 38 -9.51 12.47 -33.50
C ASP A 38 -8.15 12.25 -34.22
N PRO A 39 -8.15 11.95 -35.54
CA PRO A 39 -6.92 11.74 -36.31
C PRO A 39 -6.01 12.98 -36.40
N LYS A 40 -6.48 14.18 -35.98
CA LYS A 40 -5.69 15.42 -35.97
C LYS A 40 -4.80 15.59 -34.74
N VAL A 41 -5.05 14.86 -33.65
CA VAL A 41 -4.30 14.99 -32.39
C VAL A 41 -3.44 13.74 -32.23
N GLY A 42 -2.11 13.92 -32.14
CA GLY A 42 -1.13 12.82 -32.07
C GLY A 42 -1.58 11.68 -31.14
N ARG A 43 -1.67 10.47 -31.71
CA ARG A 43 -2.33 9.31 -31.11
C ARG A 43 -1.48 8.76 -29.96
N ARG A 44 -1.90 9.00 -28.71
CA ARG A 44 -1.39 8.25 -27.56
C ARG A 44 -2.32 7.06 -27.32
N ILE A 45 -1.75 5.87 -27.17
CA ILE A 45 -2.49 4.64 -26.94
C ILE A 45 -3.07 4.68 -25.52
N PRO A 46 -4.36 4.38 -25.31
CA PRO A 46 -4.91 4.25 -23.97
C PRO A 46 -4.09 3.31 -23.10
N SER A 47 -3.71 3.75 -21.90
CA SER A 47 -2.86 3.02 -20.98
C SER A 47 -3.30 3.15 -19.53
N TRP A 48 -3.00 2.12 -18.74
CA TRP A 48 -2.99 2.21 -17.28
C TRP A 48 -1.66 2.83 -16.88
N CYS A 49 -1.68 4.10 -16.51
CA CYS A 49 -0.49 4.81 -16.01
C CYS A 49 -0.54 4.99 -14.49
N ASP A 50 -1.72 4.83 -13.91
CA ASP A 50 -2.00 5.10 -12.51
C ASP A 50 -2.15 3.76 -11.79
N HIS A 51 -1.15 3.40 -11.00
CA HIS A 51 -1.05 2.08 -10.35
C HIS A 51 -0.88 2.23 -8.84
N ILE A 52 -1.44 1.29 -8.07
CA ILE A 52 -1.25 1.21 -6.62
C ILE A 52 -0.80 -0.20 -6.26
N LEU A 53 0.44 -0.31 -5.79
CA LEU A 53 1.06 -1.57 -5.38
C LEU A 53 1.19 -1.63 -3.86
N SER A 54 1.17 -2.83 -3.30
CA SER A 54 1.46 -3.09 -1.89
C SER A 54 2.63 -4.04 -1.73
N TYR A 55 3.44 -3.84 -0.69
CA TYR A 55 4.59 -4.66 -0.35
C TYR A 55 4.46 -5.21 1.07
N GLY A 56 4.90 -6.45 1.27
CA GLY A 56 4.95 -7.10 2.58
C GLY A 56 3.71 -7.92 2.91
N LEU A 57 3.75 -8.55 4.09
CA LEU A 57 2.68 -9.40 4.63
C LEU A 57 1.61 -8.55 5.34
N GLY A 58 0.46 -9.16 5.64
CA GLY A 58 -0.61 -8.52 6.41
C GLY A 58 -1.45 -7.48 5.65
N MET A 59 -1.15 -7.24 4.37
CA MET A 59 -1.93 -6.35 3.49
C MET A 59 -2.89 -7.16 2.62
N ARG A 60 -4.20 -6.98 2.85
CA ARG A 60 -5.25 -7.60 2.03
C ARG A 60 -6.01 -6.54 1.23
N LEU A 61 -5.88 -6.59 -0.09
CA LEU A 61 -6.66 -5.74 -0.99
C LEU A 61 -8.15 -6.05 -0.88
N LEU A 62 -8.97 -5.03 -0.59
CA LEU A 62 -10.43 -5.13 -0.51
C LEU A 62 -11.11 -4.60 -1.77
N ARG A 63 -10.59 -3.51 -2.34
CA ARG A 63 -11.14 -2.89 -3.54
C ARG A 63 -10.03 -2.23 -4.35
N TYR A 64 -10.04 -2.41 -5.66
CA TYR A 64 -9.18 -1.69 -6.59
C TYR A 64 -10.03 -1.21 -7.76
N ARG A 65 -10.17 0.10 -7.91
CA ARG A 65 -11.10 0.68 -8.88
C ARG A 65 -10.64 2.02 -9.42
N ARG A 66 -11.22 2.38 -10.56
CA ARG A 66 -11.19 3.72 -11.13
C ARG A 66 -12.40 4.55 -10.66
N ASN A 67 -12.25 5.87 -10.64
CA ASN A 67 -13.31 6.85 -10.47
C ASN A 67 -13.45 7.70 -11.76
N GLU A 68 -14.68 8.05 -12.13
CA GLU A 68 -15.03 8.75 -13.37
C GLU A 68 -15.05 10.28 -13.22
N LEU A 69 -14.14 10.83 -12.40
CA LEU A 69 -13.90 12.26 -12.36
C LEU A 69 -13.19 12.68 -13.65
N LYS A 70 -13.70 13.70 -14.34
CA LYS A 70 -13.33 14.03 -15.73
C LYS A 70 -12.52 15.31 -15.89
N PHE A 71 -12.18 15.98 -14.79
CA PHE A 71 -11.50 17.29 -14.84
C PHE A 71 -10.02 17.19 -15.30
N SER A 72 -9.48 15.97 -15.41
CA SER A 72 -8.13 15.67 -15.88
C SER A 72 -8.18 14.70 -17.06
N ASP A 73 -7.11 14.64 -17.84
CA ASP A 73 -6.85 13.61 -18.84
C ASP A 73 -6.49 12.23 -18.22
N HIS A 74 -6.40 12.16 -16.89
CA HIS A 74 -6.34 10.94 -16.12
C HIS A 74 -7.65 10.66 -15.38
N ARG A 75 -7.92 9.37 -15.15
CA ARG A 75 -8.96 8.89 -14.25
C ARG A 75 -8.35 8.44 -12.93
N LEU A 76 -8.88 8.97 -11.82
CA LEU A 76 -8.40 8.64 -10.47
C LEU A 76 -8.49 7.14 -10.20
N VAL A 77 -7.42 6.56 -9.68
CA VAL A 77 -7.37 5.17 -9.21
C VAL A 77 -7.38 5.14 -7.69
N VAL A 78 -8.17 4.23 -7.12
CA VAL A 78 -8.35 4.07 -5.67
C VAL A 78 -8.22 2.60 -5.32
N ALA A 79 -7.37 2.32 -4.33
CA ALA A 79 -7.28 1.03 -3.70
C ALA A 79 -7.61 1.15 -2.21
N THR A 80 -8.31 0.15 -1.67
CA THR A 80 -8.63 0.05 -0.24
C THR A 80 -8.09 -1.28 0.27
N TYR A 81 -7.35 -1.21 1.38
CA TYR A 81 -6.69 -2.37 1.99
C TYR A 81 -7.17 -2.56 3.42
N MET A 82 -7.18 -3.82 3.85
CA MET A 82 -7.15 -4.20 5.24
C MET A 82 -5.69 -4.46 5.62
N ALA A 83 -5.21 -3.83 6.69
CA ALA A 83 -3.84 -3.97 7.17
C ALA A 83 -3.86 -4.64 8.55
N GLU A 84 -3.11 -5.72 8.69
CA GLU A 84 -2.79 -6.29 9.99
C GLU A 84 -1.80 -5.38 10.72
N VAL A 85 -2.10 -5.10 11.98
CA VAL A 85 -1.27 -4.25 12.83
C VAL A 85 -0.99 -4.97 14.15
N GLU A 86 0.27 -4.96 14.55
CA GLU A 86 0.65 -5.43 15.87
C GLU A 86 0.43 -4.31 16.89
N VAL A 87 -0.36 -4.63 17.92
CA VAL A 87 -0.59 -3.71 19.02
C VAL A 87 0.14 -4.23 20.24
N PHE A 88 1.08 -3.43 20.74
CA PHE A 88 1.80 -3.76 21.97
C PHE A 88 0.81 -3.94 23.13
N SER A 89 0.97 -5.03 23.88
CA SER A 89 0.15 -5.33 25.05
C SER A 89 1.04 -5.59 26.26
N PRO A 90 1.09 -4.66 27.24
CA PRO A 90 1.88 -4.85 28.47
C PRO A 90 1.52 -6.13 29.20
N ARG A 91 0.24 -6.52 29.20
CA ARG A 91 -0.23 -7.76 29.85
C ARG A 91 0.26 -9.02 29.14
N LYS A 92 0.31 -9.03 27.81
CA LYS A 92 0.86 -10.17 27.05
C LYS A 92 2.36 -10.28 27.26
N LEU A 93 3.07 -9.13 27.26
CA LEU A 93 4.50 -9.09 27.59
C LEU A 93 4.76 -9.63 29.00
N GLN A 94 4.02 -9.15 30.00
CA GLN A 94 4.17 -9.60 31.38
C GLN A 94 3.93 -11.11 31.52
N LYS A 95 2.88 -11.65 30.89
CA LYS A 95 2.62 -13.10 30.87
C LYS A 95 3.74 -13.90 30.21
N ALA A 96 4.28 -13.41 29.09
CA ALA A 96 5.39 -14.06 28.41
C ALA A 96 6.63 -14.09 29.31
N LEU A 97 7.00 -12.96 29.92
CA LEU A 97 8.13 -12.86 30.86
C LEU A 97 7.98 -13.82 32.05
N THR A 98 6.79 -13.94 32.63
CA THR A 98 6.52 -14.86 33.75
C THR A 98 6.53 -16.33 33.35
N LEU A 99 6.30 -16.65 32.08
CA LEU A 99 6.30 -18.04 31.58
C LEU A 99 7.71 -18.51 31.17
N THR A 100 8.60 -17.58 30.83
CA THR A 100 9.95 -17.89 30.36
C THR A 100 11.01 -17.89 31.45
N ASP A 101 10.65 -17.70 32.74
CA ASP A 101 11.58 -17.47 33.86
C ASP A 101 12.74 -16.54 33.45
N ALA A 102 12.42 -15.52 32.64
CA ALA A 102 13.38 -14.50 32.30
C ALA A 102 13.45 -13.58 33.51
N GLU A 103 14.29 -13.98 34.48
CA GLU A 103 14.71 -13.12 35.58
C GLU A 103 15.26 -11.84 34.94
N ILE A 104 14.48 -10.77 35.00
CA ILE A 104 15.04 -9.44 34.82
C ILE A 104 15.85 -9.22 36.08
N GLU A 105 17.17 -9.35 35.99
CA GLU A 105 18.11 -8.78 36.95
C GLU A 105 17.88 -7.27 36.99
N ASN A 106 16.86 -6.85 37.72
CA ASN A 106 16.48 -5.45 37.93
C ASN A 106 17.02 -4.94 39.27
N GLU A 107 18.05 -5.58 39.83
CA GLU A 107 18.69 -5.11 41.06
C GLU A 107 19.62 -3.92 40.84
N GLU A 108 20.05 -3.62 39.61
CA GLU A 108 21.03 -2.54 39.38
C GLU A 108 20.42 -1.14 39.14
N VAL A 109 19.12 -1.03 38.85
CA VAL A 109 18.48 0.28 38.57
C VAL A 109 17.88 0.92 39.82
N MET A 110 17.42 0.14 40.81
CA MET A 110 16.87 0.68 42.06
C MET A 110 17.95 1.06 43.10
N ALA A 111 19.16 0.50 42.99
CA ALA A 111 20.29 0.87 43.84
C ALA A 111 20.87 2.28 43.52
N ASN A 112 20.56 2.83 42.33
CA ASN A 112 21.05 4.14 41.90
C ASN A 112 20.04 5.29 42.11
N LEU A 113 18.86 5.01 42.71
CA LEU A 113 17.80 6.01 42.96
C LEU A 113 17.51 6.26 44.45
N VAL A 114 18.26 5.67 45.36
CA VAL A 114 18.20 6.03 46.79
C VAL A 114 19.36 6.99 47.10
N PRO A 115 19.11 8.29 47.33
CA PRO A 115 20.15 9.20 47.78
C PRO A 115 20.63 8.74 49.16
N LEU A 116 21.94 8.54 49.32
CA LEU A 116 22.56 8.47 50.64
C LEU A 116 22.52 9.87 51.28
N TYR A 117 21.63 10.00 52.27
CA TYR A 117 21.46 11.10 53.24
C TYR A 117 20.92 12.44 52.72
#